data_AF-A0A355IIU3-F1
#
_entry.id   AF-A0A355IIU3-F1
#
_cell.length_a   1.000
_cell.length_b   1.000
_cell.length_c   1.000
_cell.angle_alpha   90.00
_cell.angle_beta   90.00
_cell.angle_gamma   90.00
#
_symmetry.space_group_name_H-M   'P 1'
#
loop_
_entity.id
_entity.type
_entity.pdbx_description
1 polymer ?
#
loop_
_entity_poly.entity_id
_entity_poly.type
_entity_poly.pdbx_seq_one_letter_code
_entity_poly.pdbx_strand_id
1 'polypeptide(L)'
;MMARQFSVIIFLFVVAYGQATTRDSVYVMYGGKVVFKEALTQVDSFSFVNSLYVPLVEAMAKDQRFSLFYQALKVTGWADFINRSPIEDETFDPQADKRALMNHTVQEERPIARKFGYTILAPSDETLADYTDCPACPAGIHSLADLENLATYYYRDVYNHDADFITDYKDKKHYLNRFIAYHCFDRIMAASRFIKDYATPHHFPQFDLFEYMEPLLEQSLVEVQLDRDCTLPTSQYGLLNSQGDPSKAVLFKEVLNIPDGGFAKSGYYHEISAPLLFTEALVADLSSKRLRMDIASFFPELASNNMRGNNPTAVAGVYGKTHAYLLPNNYIKDISLSGNTRMTYIGACAAYEDYQGDELYFRGPYDVTLKTLPIPPGTYEVRMSHQPTAYRGKVLMYVDGVQVGDTVDLSLLAKNPSIGWETPGSNINDRNGFKNDSLLRTKGYLKGPSSFYCFGHWYGYNADNARLSQHNLRRIIGTFTFTEFKPHTLRIQCVLSRSSDTQLAMDYLEFVPVSLLETEGID
;
A
#
# COMPACT_ATOMS: atom_id res chain seq x y z
N MET A 1 -2.89 -30.51 -25.50
CA MET A 1 -4.38 -30.56 -25.56
C MET A 1 -4.89 -30.88 -24.17
N MET A 2 -5.05 -29.87 -23.31
CA MET A 2 -5.75 -30.03 -22.03
C MET A 2 -7.18 -29.56 -22.25
N ALA A 3 -8.14 -30.43 -21.98
CA ALA A 3 -9.55 -30.13 -22.13
C ALA A 3 -9.92 -28.99 -21.19
N ARG A 4 -10.30 -27.83 -21.76
CA ARG A 4 -10.92 -26.74 -21.00
C ARG A 4 -12.23 -27.27 -20.44
N GLN A 5 -12.33 -27.38 -19.12
CA GLN A 5 -13.58 -27.68 -18.44
C GLN A 5 -14.50 -26.46 -18.62
N PHE A 6 -15.46 -26.55 -19.54
CA PHE A 6 -16.52 -25.56 -19.63
C PHE A 6 -17.40 -25.72 -18.38
N SER A 7 -17.37 -24.75 -17.46
CA SER A 7 -18.35 -24.65 -16.40
C SER A 7 -19.67 -24.19 -17.01
N VAL A 8 -20.52 -25.14 -17.40
CA VAL A 8 -21.89 -24.84 -17.84
C VAL A 8 -22.73 -24.63 -16.58
N ILE A 9 -23.19 -23.40 -16.37
CA ILE A 9 -24.31 -23.15 -15.43
C ILE A 9 -25.58 -23.57 -16.17
N ILE A 10 -26.16 -24.71 -15.76
CA ILE A 10 -27.44 -25.19 -16.28
C ILE A 10 -28.54 -24.59 -15.39
N PHE A 11 -29.34 -23.68 -15.95
CA PHE A 11 -30.62 -23.33 -15.34
C PHE A 11 -31.68 -24.34 -15.83
N LEU A 12 -32.10 -25.22 -14.93
CA LEU A 12 -33.14 -26.20 -15.22
C LEU A 12 -34.52 -25.55 -15.00
N PHE A 13 -35.14 -25.04 -16.06
CA PHE A 13 -36.55 -24.67 -16.01
C PHE A 13 -37.39 -25.93 -16.27
N VAL A 14 -37.78 -26.63 -15.20
CA VAL A 14 -38.68 -27.79 -15.32
C VAL A 14 -40.11 -27.27 -15.48
N VAL A 15 -40.54 -27.06 -16.72
CA VAL A 15 -41.97 -26.94 -17.03
C VAL A 15 -42.53 -28.34 -17.24
N ALA A 16 -42.80 -29.05 -16.14
CA ALA A 16 -43.58 -30.27 -16.22
C ALA A 16 -45.07 -29.91 -16.19
N TYR A 17 -45.80 -30.24 -17.25
CA TYR A 17 -47.27 -30.32 -17.20
C TYR A 17 -47.64 -31.52 -16.34
N GLY A 18 -47.97 -31.28 -15.08
CA GLY A 18 -48.34 -32.33 -14.13
C GLY A 18 -48.19 -31.87 -12.68
N GLN A 19 -49.26 -32.03 -11.91
CA GLN A 19 -49.44 -31.59 -10.52
C GLN A 19 -48.23 -31.88 -9.62
N ALA A 20 -47.55 -30.82 -9.17
CA ALA A 20 -46.68 -30.86 -8.01
C ALA A 20 -46.77 -29.50 -7.30
N THR A 21 -47.38 -29.51 -6.11
CA THR A 21 -47.49 -28.40 -5.17
C THR A 21 -46.14 -28.07 -4.57
N THR A 22 -45.42 -27.11 -5.17
CA THR A 22 -44.44 -26.14 -4.61
C THR A 22 -43.50 -25.75 -5.73
N ARG A 23 -43.76 -24.61 -6.40
CA ARG A 23 -43.02 -24.15 -7.59
C ARG A 23 -42.73 -22.65 -7.54
N ASP A 24 -42.12 -22.19 -6.45
CA ASP A 24 -41.92 -20.75 -6.25
C ASP A 24 -40.49 -20.41 -5.87
N SER A 25 -39.46 -21.05 -6.43
CA SER A 25 -38.07 -20.70 -6.10
C SER A 25 -37.09 -20.81 -7.28
N VAL A 26 -36.14 -19.89 -7.29
CA VAL A 26 -34.94 -19.88 -8.13
C VAL A 26 -33.88 -20.75 -7.48
N TYR A 27 -33.14 -21.51 -8.28
CA TYR A 27 -31.97 -22.28 -7.83
C TYR A 27 -30.77 -21.90 -8.70
N VAL A 28 -29.62 -21.59 -8.10
CA VAL A 28 -28.33 -21.52 -8.80
C VAL A 28 -27.52 -22.74 -8.43
N MET A 29 -27.02 -23.44 -9.45
CA MET A 29 -26.22 -24.66 -9.29
C MET A 29 -24.76 -24.38 -9.68
N TYR A 30 -23.81 -24.80 -8.86
CA TYR A 30 -22.38 -24.79 -9.17
C TYR A 30 -21.74 -26.12 -8.75
N GLY A 31 -20.99 -26.76 -9.66
CA GLY A 31 -20.34 -28.05 -9.40
C GLY A 31 -21.31 -29.17 -8.99
N GLY A 32 -22.55 -29.15 -9.49
CA GLY A 32 -23.59 -30.14 -9.13
C GLY A 32 -24.28 -29.90 -7.78
N LYS A 33 -24.00 -28.79 -7.09
CA LYS A 33 -24.64 -28.41 -5.81
C LYS A 33 -25.46 -27.14 -5.97
N VAL A 34 -26.56 -27.04 -5.22
CA VAL A 34 -27.31 -25.78 -5.08
C VAL A 34 -26.47 -24.82 -4.25
N VAL A 35 -26.10 -23.68 -4.82
CA VAL A 35 -25.35 -22.62 -4.14
C VAL A 35 -26.20 -21.38 -3.84
N PHE A 36 -27.40 -21.29 -4.41
CA PHE A 36 -28.37 -20.24 -4.12
C PHE A 36 -29.79 -20.80 -4.27
N LYS A 37 -30.69 -20.41 -3.36
CA LYS A 37 -32.12 -20.69 -3.44
C LYS A 37 -32.90 -19.52 -2.88
N GLU A 38 -33.84 -18.98 -3.65
CA GLU A 38 -34.70 -17.89 -3.19
C GLU A 38 -36.10 -18.02 -3.78
N ALA A 39 -37.12 -17.53 -3.05
CA ALA A 39 -38.49 -17.59 -3.53
C ALA A 39 -38.73 -16.59 -4.68
N LEU A 40 -39.49 -16.98 -5.71
CA LEU A 40 -39.79 -16.10 -6.86
C LEU A 40 -40.48 -14.79 -6.46
N THR A 41 -41.27 -14.80 -5.38
CA THR A 41 -41.92 -13.61 -4.82
C THR A 41 -40.96 -12.63 -4.14
N GLN A 42 -39.71 -13.04 -3.91
CA GLN A 42 -38.66 -12.22 -3.31
C GLN A 42 -37.62 -11.74 -4.34
N VAL A 43 -37.79 -12.07 -5.61
CA VAL A 43 -36.86 -11.69 -6.68
C VAL A 43 -37.48 -10.57 -7.52
N ASP A 44 -36.99 -9.35 -7.31
CA ASP A 44 -37.48 -8.16 -8.03
C ASP A 44 -37.01 -8.11 -9.50
N SER A 45 -35.81 -8.63 -9.81
CA SER A 45 -35.30 -8.74 -11.17
C SER A 45 -34.17 -9.76 -11.29
N PHE A 46 -33.95 -10.27 -12.51
CA PHE A 46 -32.77 -11.07 -12.86
C PHE A 46 -31.87 -10.26 -13.79
N SER A 47 -30.60 -10.08 -13.41
CA SER A 47 -29.57 -9.61 -14.32
C SER A 47 -28.54 -10.71 -14.54
N PHE A 48 -28.23 -10.99 -15.80
CA PHE A 48 -27.19 -11.93 -16.16
C PHE A 48 -25.94 -11.13 -16.49
N VAL A 49 -24.98 -11.10 -15.58
CA VAL A 49 -23.63 -10.68 -15.93
C VAL A 49 -22.91 -11.94 -16.41
N ASN A 50 -22.82 -12.11 -17.73
CA ASN A 50 -21.90 -13.07 -18.29
C ASN A 50 -20.48 -12.51 -18.10
N SER A 51 -19.93 -12.66 -16.90
CA SER A 51 -18.55 -12.27 -16.62
C SER A 51 -17.62 -13.32 -17.21
N LEU A 52 -17.45 -13.30 -18.54
CA LEU A 52 -16.27 -13.88 -19.16
C LEU A 52 -15.07 -13.17 -18.53
N TYR A 53 -14.32 -13.91 -17.71
CA TYR A 53 -13.08 -13.39 -17.15
C TYR A 53 -12.16 -13.03 -18.30
N VAL A 54 -11.89 -11.74 -18.46
CA VAL A 54 -10.87 -11.22 -19.36
C VAL A 54 -9.64 -10.90 -18.48
N PRO A 55 -8.52 -11.60 -18.65
CA PRO A 55 -7.26 -11.23 -18.01
C PRO A 55 -6.92 -9.76 -18.26
N LEU A 56 -6.32 -9.07 -17.27
CA LEU A 56 -6.03 -7.65 -17.34
C LEU A 56 -5.38 -7.21 -18.65
N VAL A 57 -4.33 -7.92 -19.09
CA VAL A 57 -3.59 -7.54 -20.30
C VAL A 57 -4.34 -7.91 -21.58
N GLU A 58 -5.23 -8.92 -21.55
CA GLU A 58 -6.15 -9.18 -22.66
C GLU A 58 -7.25 -8.12 -22.77
N ALA A 59 -7.64 -7.52 -21.64
CA ALA A 59 -8.55 -6.39 -21.60
C ALA A 59 -7.90 -5.16 -22.24
N MET A 60 -6.67 -4.84 -21.83
CA MET A 60 -5.86 -3.76 -22.42
C MET A 60 -5.63 -3.97 -23.92
N ALA A 61 -5.40 -5.21 -24.38
CA ALA A 61 -5.18 -5.51 -25.80
C ALA A 61 -6.37 -5.14 -26.72
N LYS A 62 -7.58 -4.96 -26.16
CA LYS A 62 -8.77 -4.53 -26.91
C LYS A 62 -8.87 -3.01 -27.03
N ASP A 63 -8.19 -2.28 -26.15
CA ASP A 63 -8.16 -0.82 -26.15
C ASP A 63 -7.07 -0.32 -27.09
N GLN A 64 -7.48 0.13 -28.29
CA GLN A 64 -6.56 0.53 -29.35
C GLN A 64 -5.71 1.76 -28.98
N ARG A 65 -6.07 2.50 -27.94
CA ARG A 65 -5.27 3.64 -27.46
C ARG A 65 -3.95 3.22 -26.84
N PHE A 66 -3.78 1.95 -26.45
CA PHE A 66 -2.57 1.48 -25.78
C PHE A 66 -1.81 0.43 -26.61
N SER A 67 -1.93 0.47 -27.93
CA SER A 67 -1.43 -0.60 -28.80
C SER A 67 0.10 -0.75 -28.70
N LEU A 68 0.82 0.37 -28.60
CA LEU A 68 2.29 0.37 -28.49
C LEU A 68 2.75 -0.12 -27.11
N PHE A 69 2.12 0.35 -26.05
CA PHE A 69 2.44 -0.11 -24.69
C PHE A 69 2.12 -1.60 -24.50
N TYR A 70 0.99 -2.06 -25.04
CA TYR A 70 0.65 -3.48 -25.06
C TYR A 70 1.67 -4.32 -25.85
N GLN A 71 2.15 -3.81 -27.00
CA GLN A 71 3.22 -4.47 -27.75
C GLN A 71 4.49 -4.63 -26.90
N ALA A 72 4.87 -3.59 -26.14
CA ALA A 72 6.01 -3.62 -25.24
C ALA A 72 5.83 -4.62 -24.08
N LEU A 73 4.66 -4.64 -23.42
CA LEU A 73 4.30 -5.65 -22.43
C LEU A 73 4.46 -7.07 -22.95
N LYS A 74 4.07 -7.31 -24.21
CA LYS A 74 4.14 -8.63 -24.84
C LYS A 74 5.57 -9.07 -25.13
N VAL A 75 6.40 -8.21 -25.74
CA VAL A 75 7.78 -8.58 -26.11
C VAL A 75 8.67 -8.75 -24.88
N THR A 76 8.45 -7.96 -23.83
CA THR A 76 9.18 -8.05 -22.56
C THR A 76 8.77 -9.23 -21.69
N GLY A 77 7.67 -9.92 -22.03
CA GLY A 77 7.16 -11.05 -21.28
C GLY A 77 6.29 -10.70 -20.08
N TRP A 78 6.14 -9.41 -19.73
CA TRP A 78 5.27 -8.96 -18.65
C TRP A 78 3.79 -9.27 -18.90
N ALA A 79 3.34 -9.24 -20.16
CA ALA A 79 1.99 -9.68 -20.52
C ALA A 79 1.73 -11.14 -20.15
N ASP A 80 2.69 -12.03 -20.44
CA ASP A 80 2.61 -13.45 -20.10
C ASP A 80 2.65 -13.64 -18.57
N PHE A 81 3.53 -12.92 -17.88
CA PHE A 81 3.65 -12.98 -16.42
C PHE A 81 2.33 -12.58 -15.73
N ILE A 82 1.76 -11.42 -16.08
CA ILE A 82 0.53 -10.90 -15.48
C ILE A 82 -0.65 -11.83 -15.78
N ASN A 83 -0.83 -12.25 -17.04
CA ASN A 83 -1.97 -13.09 -17.43
C ASN A 83 -1.94 -14.51 -16.84
N ARG A 84 -0.76 -15.05 -16.55
CA ARG A 84 -0.59 -16.40 -16.00
C ARG A 84 -0.51 -16.43 -14.47
N SER A 85 -0.35 -15.26 -13.85
CA SER A 85 -0.27 -15.19 -12.39
C SER A 85 -1.60 -15.57 -11.75
N PRO A 86 -1.56 -16.29 -10.62
CA PRO A 86 -2.77 -16.63 -9.89
C PRO A 86 -3.48 -15.36 -9.44
N ILE A 87 -4.81 -15.33 -9.52
CA ILE A 87 -5.63 -14.21 -9.02
C ILE A 87 -6.10 -14.43 -7.58
N GLU A 88 -5.87 -15.63 -7.05
CA GLU A 88 -6.23 -16.06 -5.70
C GLU A 88 -5.30 -17.19 -5.26
N ASP A 89 -5.03 -17.27 -3.96
CA ASP A 89 -4.29 -18.36 -3.34
C ASP A 89 -5.21 -19.58 -3.16
N GLU A 90 -5.14 -20.55 -4.06
CA GLU A 90 -5.94 -21.78 -3.99
C GLU A 90 -5.63 -22.63 -2.74
N THR A 91 -4.50 -22.38 -2.07
CA THR A 91 -4.12 -23.09 -0.84
C THR A 91 -4.64 -22.43 0.42
N PHE A 92 -5.20 -21.22 0.31
CA PHE A 92 -5.77 -20.49 1.43
C PHE A 92 -7.10 -21.12 1.88
N ASP A 93 -7.13 -21.67 3.10
CA ASP A 93 -8.35 -22.14 3.74
C ASP A 93 -8.87 -21.09 4.74
N PRO A 94 -9.99 -20.39 4.45
CA PRO A 94 -10.57 -19.40 5.37
C PRO A 94 -11.07 -20.02 6.69
N GLN A 95 -11.18 -21.34 6.75
CA GLN A 95 -11.59 -22.07 7.95
C GLN A 95 -10.40 -22.60 8.77
N ALA A 96 -9.17 -22.55 8.26
CA ALA A 96 -8.01 -23.10 8.98
C ALA A 96 -7.70 -22.32 10.26
N ASP A 97 -7.88 -20.99 10.25
CA ASP A 97 -7.63 -20.18 11.44
C ASP A 97 -8.81 -20.21 12.42
N LYS A 98 -8.64 -21.00 13.49
CA LYS A 98 -9.61 -21.12 14.59
C LYS A 98 -9.31 -20.23 15.79
N ARG A 99 -8.33 -19.33 15.71
CA ARG A 99 -8.02 -18.40 16.81
C ARG A 99 -9.25 -17.54 17.12
N ALA A 100 -9.49 -17.26 18.39
CA ALA A 100 -10.65 -16.47 18.82
C ALA A 100 -10.56 -15.05 18.23
N LEU A 101 -11.67 -14.60 17.63
CA LEU A 101 -11.88 -13.21 17.22
C LEU A 101 -12.06 -12.34 18.45
N MET A 102 -11.66 -11.08 18.32
CA MET A 102 -11.75 -10.10 19.38
C MET A 102 -12.51 -8.88 18.93
N ASN A 103 -13.06 -8.16 19.89
CA ASN A 103 -13.66 -6.86 19.65
C ASN A 103 -12.63 -5.79 20.05
N HIS A 104 -12.17 -5.04 19.07
CA HIS A 104 -11.45 -3.78 19.28
C HIS A 104 -12.50 -2.66 19.35
N THR A 105 -12.27 -1.56 18.62
CA THR A 105 -13.32 -0.60 18.23
C THR A 105 -14.38 -1.24 17.35
N VAL A 106 -13.99 -2.25 16.56
CA VAL A 106 -14.87 -3.10 15.76
C VAL A 106 -14.55 -4.57 15.98
N GLN A 107 -15.52 -5.43 15.70
CA GLN A 107 -15.32 -6.88 15.73
C GLN A 107 -14.37 -7.31 14.62
N GLU A 108 -13.36 -8.11 14.97
CA GLU A 108 -12.49 -8.73 13.98
C GLU A 108 -13.29 -9.67 13.08
N GLU A 109 -12.95 -9.69 11.80
CA GLU A 109 -13.39 -10.67 10.82
C GLU A 109 -12.20 -11.48 10.29
N ARG A 110 -12.49 -12.60 9.64
CA ARG A 110 -11.47 -13.42 8.96
C ARG A 110 -11.51 -13.12 7.48
N PRO A 111 -10.35 -13.04 6.80
CA PRO A 111 -10.32 -13.03 5.35
C PRO A 111 -11.02 -14.28 4.80
N ILE A 112 -11.92 -14.08 3.84
CA ILE A 112 -12.63 -15.19 3.16
C ILE A 112 -11.88 -15.72 1.94
N ALA A 113 -10.88 -14.96 1.47
CA ALA A 113 -10.00 -15.28 0.35
C ALA A 113 -8.66 -14.55 0.53
N ARG A 114 -7.65 -14.98 -0.23
CA ARG A 114 -6.40 -14.23 -0.42
C ARG A 114 -6.20 -14.00 -1.91
N LYS A 115 -6.56 -12.80 -2.37
CA LYS A 115 -6.51 -12.39 -3.77
C LYS A 115 -5.17 -11.75 -4.12
N PHE A 116 -4.81 -11.92 -5.38
CA PHE A 116 -3.68 -11.27 -6.03
C PHE A 116 -4.16 -10.60 -7.32
N GLY A 117 -3.42 -9.61 -7.77
CA GLY A 117 -3.69 -8.96 -9.04
C GLY A 117 -2.70 -7.83 -9.29
N TYR A 118 -2.98 -7.04 -10.30
CA TYR A 118 -2.04 -6.07 -10.83
C TYR A 118 -2.72 -4.76 -11.19
N THR A 119 -1.95 -3.69 -11.12
CA THR A 119 -2.31 -2.41 -11.72
C THR A 119 -1.25 -2.00 -12.72
N ILE A 120 -1.66 -1.57 -13.92
CA ILE A 120 -0.76 -1.04 -14.96
C ILE A 120 -1.03 0.45 -15.13
N LEU A 121 -0.01 1.28 -15.05
CA LEU A 121 -0.08 2.69 -15.44
C LEU A 121 0.49 2.80 -16.85
N ALA A 122 -0.31 3.14 -17.85
CA ALA A 122 0.13 3.12 -19.24
C ALA A 122 -0.09 4.47 -19.92
N PRO A 123 0.93 5.09 -20.55
CA PRO A 123 0.69 6.16 -21.49
C PRO A 123 0.00 5.59 -22.73
N SER A 124 -0.99 6.31 -23.25
CA SER A 124 -1.61 5.98 -24.55
C SER A 124 -0.64 6.27 -25.70
N ASP A 125 -0.92 5.71 -26.87
CA ASP A 125 -0.18 5.94 -28.11
C ASP A 125 -0.16 7.44 -28.47
N GLU A 126 -1.25 8.17 -28.21
CA GLU A 126 -1.31 9.63 -28.35
C GLU A 126 -0.36 10.32 -27.36
N THR A 127 -0.41 9.93 -26.07
CA THR A 127 0.48 10.48 -25.04
C THR A 127 1.95 10.21 -25.36
N LEU A 128 2.27 9.02 -25.88
CA LEU A 128 3.62 8.66 -26.33
C LEU A 128 4.06 9.47 -27.55
N ALA A 129 3.17 9.68 -28.52
CA ALA A 129 3.44 10.50 -29.69
C ALA A 129 3.69 11.98 -29.34
N ASP A 130 3.01 12.51 -28.32
CA ASP A 130 3.16 13.90 -27.87
C ASP A 130 4.35 14.11 -26.91
N TYR A 131 4.91 13.04 -26.35
CA TYR A 131 6.02 13.12 -25.39
C TYR A 131 7.35 13.44 -26.08
N THR A 132 7.74 14.72 -26.05
CA THR A 132 8.94 15.25 -26.74
C THR A 132 10.11 15.57 -25.81
N ASP A 133 9.97 15.34 -24.50
CA ASP A 133 11.01 15.63 -23.51
C ASP A 133 12.21 14.66 -23.60
N CYS A 134 12.06 13.51 -24.26
CA CYS A 134 13.14 12.55 -24.48
C CYS A 134 14.12 13.03 -25.57
N PRO A 135 15.39 13.33 -25.25
CA PRO A 135 16.36 13.77 -26.26
C PRO A 135 16.67 12.70 -27.31
N ALA A 136 16.49 11.41 -26.99
CA ALA A 136 16.63 10.31 -27.93
C ALA A 136 15.42 10.17 -28.88
N CYS A 137 14.26 10.74 -28.52
CA CYS A 137 13.01 10.67 -29.28
C CYS A 137 12.36 12.06 -29.41
N PRO A 138 13.02 13.06 -30.03
CA PRO A 138 12.56 14.45 -30.04
C PRO A 138 11.29 14.68 -30.87
N ALA A 139 10.87 13.70 -31.68
CA ALA A 139 9.65 13.74 -32.47
C ALA A 139 8.50 12.96 -31.83
N GLY A 140 8.65 12.52 -30.58
CA GLY A 140 7.72 11.61 -29.91
C GLY A 140 8.04 10.15 -30.13
N ILE A 141 7.24 9.28 -29.52
CA ILE A 141 7.39 7.82 -29.52
C ILE A 141 6.28 7.21 -30.36
N HIS A 142 6.63 6.69 -31.55
CA HIS A 142 5.67 6.18 -32.54
C HIS A 142 5.82 4.68 -32.81
N SER A 143 6.85 4.07 -32.24
CA SER A 143 7.21 2.68 -32.48
C SER A 143 7.85 2.02 -31.28
N LEU A 144 7.93 0.68 -31.31
CA LEU A 144 8.61 -0.09 -30.27
C LEU A 144 10.10 0.28 -30.16
N ALA A 145 10.74 0.62 -31.29
CA ALA A 145 12.13 1.06 -31.31
C ALA A 145 12.31 2.43 -30.64
N ASP A 146 11.37 3.36 -30.82
CA ASP A 146 11.40 4.65 -30.13
C ASP A 146 11.21 4.47 -28.61
N LEU A 147 10.35 3.53 -28.21
CA LEU A 147 10.13 3.22 -26.79
C LEU A 147 11.37 2.56 -26.17
N GLU A 148 12.05 1.68 -26.90
CA GLU A 148 13.35 1.12 -26.49
C GLU A 148 14.44 2.20 -26.40
N ASN A 149 14.49 3.15 -27.34
CA ASN A 149 15.42 4.28 -27.29
C ASN A 149 15.17 5.15 -26.06
N LEU A 150 13.90 5.44 -25.74
CA LEU A 150 13.51 6.16 -24.53
C LEU A 150 13.94 5.40 -23.27
N ALA A 151 13.64 4.10 -23.19
CA ALA A 151 14.02 3.27 -22.04
C ALA A 151 15.54 3.22 -21.87
N THR A 152 16.28 3.01 -22.96
CA THR A 152 17.74 3.00 -22.96
C THR A 152 18.29 4.34 -22.49
N TYR A 153 17.77 5.46 -22.99
CA TYR A 153 18.24 6.79 -22.60
C TYR A 153 18.14 7.03 -21.08
N TYR A 154 16.99 6.72 -20.46
CA TYR A 154 16.77 7.02 -19.05
C TYR A 154 17.32 5.97 -18.07
N TYR A 155 17.40 4.70 -18.47
CA TYR A 155 17.77 3.60 -17.57
C TYR A 155 19.24 3.19 -17.68
N ARG A 156 19.92 3.52 -18.80
CA ARG A 156 21.29 3.10 -19.04
C ARG A 156 22.27 3.58 -17.96
N ASP A 157 22.20 4.85 -17.59
CA ASP A 157 23.13 5.42 -16.60
C ASP A 157 22.73 5.02 -15.17
N VAL A 158 21.42 4.97 -14.87
CA VAL A 158 20.87 4.49 -13.58
C VAL A 158 21.40 3.11 -13.20
N TYR A 159 21.52 2.22 -14.19
CA TYR A 159 21.99 0.85 -14.00
C TYR A 159 23.45 0.64 -14.45
N ASN A 160 24.22 1.72 -14.59
CA ASN A 160 25.65 1.68 -14.91
C ASN A 160 25.99 0.78 -16.11
N HIS A 161 25.24 0.94 -17.20
CA HIS A 161 25.46 0.26 -18.47
C HIS A 161 25.36 -1.28 -18.42
N ASP A 162 24.72 -1.86 -17.41
CA ASP A 162 24.73 -3.32 -17.18
C ASP A 162 23.93 -4.14 -18.21
N ALA A 163 23.22 -3.49 -19.13
CA ALA A 163 22.38 -4.13 -20.14
C ALA A 163 22.68 -3.69 -21.59
N ASP A 164 23.77 -2.95 -21.84
CA ASP A 164 24.12 -2.44 -23.19
C ASP A 164 24.29 -3.53 -24.26
N PHE A 165 24.59 -4.76 -23.85
CA PHE A 165 24.81 -5.92 -24.72
C PHE A 165 23.61 -6.88 -24.74
N ILE A 166 22.54 -6.60 -23.99
CA ILE A 166 21.39 -7.48 -23.84
C ILE A 166 20.38 -7.15 -24.93
N THR A 167 20.10 -8.11 -25.80
CA THR A 167 19.13 -7.97 -26.91
C THR A 167 17.83 -8.73 -26.68
N ASP A 168 17.77 -9.59 -25.66
CA ASP A 168 16.53 -10.31 -25.33
C ASP A 168 15.65 -9.41 -24.45
N TYR A 169 14.52 -8.96 -25.00
CA TYR A 169 13.53 -8.16 -24.28
C TYR A 169 12.99 -8.84 -23.01
N LYS A 170 13.06 -10.17 -22.92
CA LYS A 170 12.59 -10.92 -21.74
C LYS A 170 13.60 -10.98 -20.61
N ASP A 171 14.85 -10.61 -20.86
CA ASP A 171 15.83 -10.46 -19.79
C ASP A 171 15.40 -9.29 -18.89
N LYS A 172 15.28 -9.54 -17.58
CA LYS A 172 14.87 -8.53 -16.59
C LYS A 172 15.83 -7.33 -16.52
N LYS A 173 17.06 -7.47 -17.03
CA LYS A 173 18.03 -6.35 -17.10
C LYS A 173 17.83 -5.48 -18.34
N HIS A 174 17.19 -5.98 -19.40
CA HIS A 174 16.96 -5.21 -20.61
C HIS A 174 16.26 -3.88 -20.29
N TYR A 175 16.73 -2.75 -20.83
CA TYR A 175 16.19 -1.43 -20.45
C TYR A 175 14.69 -1.28 -20.73
N LEU A 176 14.21 -1.72 -21.90
CA LEU A 176 12.77 -1.79 -22.18
C LEU A 176 12.00 -2.67 -21.17
N ASN A 177 12.58 -3.78 -20.70
CA ASN A 177 11.95 -4.63 -19.69
C ASN A 177 11.78 -3.88 -18.36
N ARG A 178 12.83 -3.20 -17.90
CA ARG A 178 12.82 -2.39 -16.68
C ARG A 178 11.83 -1.24 -16.78
N PHE A 179 11.81 -0.54 -17.91
CA PHE A 179 10.87 0.53 -18.19
C PHE A 179 9.43 0.04 -18.06
N ILE A 180 9.08 -1.08 -18.70
CA ILE A 180 7.72 -1.64 -18.62
C ILE A 180 7.41 -2.15 -17.20
N ALA A 181 8.36 -2.76 -16.51
CA ALA A 181 8.19 -3.23 -15.14
C ALA A 181 7.88 -2.09 -14.16
N TYR A 182 8.47 -0.90 -14.37
CA TYR A 182 8.26 0.28 -13.52
C TYR A 182 6.83 0.84 -13.60
N HIS A 183 6.09 0.50 -14.64
CA HIS A 183 4.70 0.89 -14.86
C HIS A 183 3.68 -0.13 -14.30
N CYS A 184 4.14 -1.28 -13.82
CA CYS A 184 3.28 -2.38 -13.35
C CYS A 184 3.41 -2.53 -11.83
N PHE A 185 2.32 -2.80 -11.13
CA PHE A 185 2.30 -3.00 -9.68
C PHE A 185 1.60 -4.32 -9.36
N ASP A 186 2.03 -5.01 -8.31
CA ASP A 186 1.50 -6.31 -7.85
C ASP A 186 0.29 -6.19 -6.90
N ARG A 187 -0.50 -5.13 -7.08
CA ARG A 187 -1.65 -4.78 -6.26
C ARG A 187 -2.81 -4.29 -7.09
N ILE A 188 -4.03 -4.65 -6.68
CA ILE A 188 -5.26 -4.18 -7.34
C ILE A 188 -5.65 -2.82 -6.76
N MET A 189 -5.48 -1.76 -7.54
CA MET A 189 -5.78 -0.39 -7.10
C MET A 189 -6.46 0.44 -8.19
N ALA A 190 -7.59 1.05 -7.84
CA ALA A 190 -8.13 2.19 -8.59
C ALA A 190 -7.21 3.42 -8.43
N ALA A 191 -7.29 4.40 -9.33
CA ALA A 191 -6.44 5.59 -9.28
C ALA A 191 -6.52 6.33 -7.93
N SER A 192 -7.70 6.38 -7.30
CA SER A 192 -7.87 7.01 -5.98
C SER A 192 -7.10 6.32 -4.85
N ARG A 193 -6.84 5.02 -4.96
CA ARG A 193 -6.12 4.22 -3.96
C ARG A 193 -4.60 4.39 -4.03
N PHE A 194 -4.09 5.21 -4.95
CA PHE A 194 -2.68 5.62 -4.92
C PHE A 194 -2.39 6.67 -3.85
N ILE A 195 -3.32 7.58 -3.57
CA ILE A 195 -3.13 8.58 -2.49
C ILE A 195 -4.44 9.21 -2.00
N LYS A 196 -5.38 9.49 -2.91
CA LYS A 196 -6.58 10.27 -2.64
C LYS A 196 -7.45 9.69 -1.52
N ASP A 197 -7.64 8.39 -1.49
CA ASP A 197 -8.50 7.73 -0.51
C ASP A 197 -7.90 7.76 0.91
N TYR A 198 -6.60 8.08 1.03
CA TYR A 198 -5.89 8.27 2.30
C TYR A 198 -5.88 9.74 2.76
N ALA A 199 -6.42 10.66 1.96
CA ALA A 199 -6.68 12.05 2.35
C ALA A 199 -7.90 12.13 3.29
N THR A 200 -7.76 11.55 4.47
CA THR A 200 -8.82 11.40 5.45
C THR A 200 -8.88 12.61 6.40
N PRO A 201 -9.96 12.77 7.21
CA PRO A 201 -10.00 13.79 8.25
C PRO A 201 -8.93 13.65 9.34
N HIS A 202 -8.16 12.56 9.38
CA HIS A 202 -6.99 12.46 10.27
C HIS A 202 -5.88 13.41 9.85
N HIS A 203 -5.77 13.73 8.55
CA HIS A 203 -4.70 14.59 8.05
C HIS A 203 -5.12 16.04 7.93
N PHE A 204 -4.23 16.91 8.37
CA PHE A 204 -4.38 18.34 8.20
C PHE A 204 -4.09 18.77 6.75
N PRO A 205 -4.99 19.51 6.09
CA PRO A 205 -4.80 19.96 4.71
C PRO A 205 -3.57 20.86 4.48
N GLN A 206 -3.02 21.50 5.52
CA GLN A 206 -1.83 22.35 5.38
C GLN A 206 -0.51 21.57 5.29
N PHE A 207 -0.52 20.24 5.44
CA PHE A 207 0.67 19.41 5.29
C PHE A 207 0.55 18.49 4.08
N ASP A 208 1.67 18.30 3.40
CA ASP A 208 1.78 17.37 2.28
C ASP A 208 1.50 15.93 2.74
N LEU A 209 0.93 15.15 1.82
CA LEU A 209 0.67 13.73 2.01
C LEU A 209 1.36 12.96 0.87
N PHE A 210 2.15 11.96 1.25
CA PHE A 210 2.92 11.13 0.33
C PHE A 210 2.61 9.65 0.53
N GLU A 211 2.61 8.90 -0.56
CA GLU A 211 2.70 7.45 -0.57
C GLU A 211 3.92 7.04 -1.40
N TYR A 212 4.47 5.87 -1.06
CA TYR A 212 5.58 5.26 -1.78
C TYR A 212 5.20 3.83 -2.10
N MET A 213 5.47 3.39 -3.31
CA MET A 213 5.09 2.05 -3.76
C MET A 213 6.21 1.43 -4.59
N GLU A 214 6.50 0.16 -4.34
CA GLU A 214 7.39 -0.63 -5.20
C GLU A 214 6.58 -1.17 -6.40
N PRO A 215 6.96 -0.85 -7.65
CA PRO A 215 6.42 -1.49 -8.85
C PRO A 215 7.08 -2.87 -9.08
N LEU A 216 6.72 -3.58 -10.14
CA LEU A 216 7.34 -4.86 -10.53
C LEU A 216 8.82 -4.72 -10.91
N LEU A 217 9.28 -3.50 -11.18
CA LEU A 217 10.71 -3.20 -11.19
C LEU A 217 11.23 -3.25 -9.75
N GLU A 218 11.73 -4.42 -9.36
CA GLU A 218 12.38 -4.64 -8.06
C GLU A 218 13.43 -3.55 -7.79
N GLN A 219 13.58 -3.16 -6.52
CA GLN A 219 14.60 -2.17 -6.09
C GLN A 219 14.36 -0.75 -6.63
N SER A 220 13.09 -0.37 -6.81
CA SER A 220 12.70 0.99 -7.20
C SER A 220 11.50 1.45 -6.37
N LEU A 221 11.21 2.76 -6.42
CA LEU A 221 10.04 3.36 -5.81
C LEU A 221 9.37 4.33 -6.77
N VAL A 222 8.04 4.33 -6.73
CA VAL A 222 7.22 5.42 -7.24
C VAL A 222 6.73 6.23 -6.05
N GLU A 223 6.96 7.53 -6.08
CA GLU A 223 6.40 8.50 -5.14
C GLU A 223 5.06 9.01 -5.67
N VAL A 224 4.08 9.14 -4.79
CA VAL A 224 2.79 9.76 -5.07
C VAL A 224 2.55 10.87 -4.05
N GLN A 225 2.53 12.12 -4.49
CA GLN A 225 2.15 13.25 -3.65
C GLN A 225 0.68 13.61 -3.90
N LEU A 226 -0.08 13.87 -2.84
CA LEU A 226 -1.43 14.42 -2.99
C LEU A 226 -1.35 15.89 -3.38
N ASP A 227 -1.91 16.26 -4.52
CA ASP A 227 -2.18 17.66 -4.83
C ASP A 227 -3.49 18.10 -4.16
N ARG A 228 -3.36 18.79 -3.03
CA ARG A 228 -4.52 19.28 -2.26
C ARG A 228 -5.22 20.45 -2.93
N ASP A 229 -4.46 21.29 -3.63
CA ASP A 229 -4.97 22.49 -4.30
C ASP A 229 -5.50 22.20 -5.70
N CYS A 230 -5.32 20.96 -6.17
CA CYS A 230 -5.70 20.52 -7.51
C CYS A 230 -5.10 21.44 -8.58
N THR A 231 -3.82 21.77 -8.44
CA THR A 231 -3.09 22.74 -9.28
C THR A 231 -3.06 22.36 -10.76
N LEU A 232 -3.19 21.06 -11.06
CA LEU A 232 -3.28 20.51 -12.42
C LEU A 232 -4.58 19.70 -12.59
N PRO A 233 -5.10 19.53 -13.83
CA PRO A 233 -6.20 18.61 -14.08
C PRO A 233 -5.90 17.23 -13.50
N THR A 234 -6.91 16.58 -12.91
CA THR A 234 -6.87 15.21 -12.34
C THR A 234 -5.82 14.94 -11.23
N SER A 235 -5.04 15.94 -10.84
CA SER A 235 -4.00 15.87 -9.80
C SER A 235 -4.49 15.44 -8.41
N GLN A 236 -5.80 15.52 -8.14
CA GLN A 236 -6.39 14.98 -6.91
C GLN A 236 -6.20 13.46 -6.75
N TYR A 237 -5.86 12.74 -7.83
CA TYR A 237 -5.52 11.32 -7.80
C TYR A 237 -4.03 11.04 -7.53
N GLY A 238 -3.22 12.09 -7.45
CA GLY A 238 -1.80 12.02 -7.13
C GLY A 238 -0.91 12.60 -8.24
N LEU A 239 0.14 13.28 -7.80
CA LEU A 239 1.29 13.69 -8.60
C LEU A 239 2.32 12.56 -8.51
N LEU A 240 2.51 11.80 -9.60
CA LEU A 240 3.46 10.69 -9.62
C LEU A 240 4.86 11.24 -9.93
N ASN A 241 5.83 10.93 -9.07
CA ASN A 241 7.24 11.33 -9.18
C ASN A 241 7.42 12.83 -9.48
N SER A 242 6.71 13.70 -8.75
CA SER A 242 6.81 15.17 -8.94
C SER A 242 8.18 15.74 -8.60
N GLN A 243 8.95 15.06 -7.73
CA GLN A 243 10.24 15.55 -7.24
C GLN A 243 10.13 16.97 -6.64
N GLY A 244 9.00 17.25 -5.97
CA GLY A 244 8.68 18.57 -5.40
C GLY A 244 8.28 19.64 -6.42
N ASP A 245 8.17 19.30 -7.70
CA ASP A 245 7.76 20.20 -8.79
C ASP A 245 6.55 19.62 -9.53
N PRO A 246 5.33 20.13 -9.27
CA PRO A 246 4.11 19.63 -9.93
C PRO A 246 4.19 19.64 -11.45
N SER A 247 5.01 20.50 -12.08
CA SER A 247 5.16 20.55 -13.54
C SER A 247 5.87 19.34 -14.14
N LYS A 248 6.61 18.58 -13.31
CA LYS A 248 7.28 17.33 -13.69
C LYS A 248 6.43 16.08 -13.41
N ALA A 249 5.31 16.25 -12.71
CA ALA A 249 4.50 15.14 -12.28
C ALA A 249 3.84 14.42 -13.46
N VAL A 250 3.82 13.09 -13.37
CA VAL A 250 2.95 12.29 -14.22
C VAL A 250 1.56 12.21 -13.57
N LEU A 251 0.51 12.46 -14.34
CA LEU A 251 -0.87 12.55 -13.88
C LEU A 251 -1.71 11.42 -14.48
N PHE A 252 -2.79 11.03 -13.81
CA PHE A 252 -3.82 10.15 -14.38
C PHE A 252 -4.68 10.94 -15.40
N LYS A 253 -4.85 10.54 -16.66
CA LYS A 253 -5.60 11.34 -17.67
C LYS A 253 -7.12 11.11 -17.62
N GLU A 254 -7.53 9.89 -17.94
CA GLU A 254 -8.93 9.47 -17.87
C GLU A 254 -9.00 8.35 -16.84
N VAL A 255 -9.92 8.49 -15.87
CA VAL A 255 -10.13 7.46 -14.84
C VAL A 255 -10.90 6.31 -15.48
N LEU A 256 -10.23 5.56 -16.34
CA LEU A 256 -10.72 4.33 -16.93
C LEU A 256 -10.64 3.24 -15.85
N ASN A 257 -11.57 3.27 -14.91
CA ASN A 257 -11.60 2.28 -13.84
C ASN A 257 -12.08 0.89 -14.31
N ILE A 258 -12.35 0.68 -15.60
CA ILE A 258 -13.02 -0.54 -16.04
C ILE A 258 -12.65 -0.85 -17.50
N PRO A 259 -12.08 -2.02 -17.81
CA PRO A 259 -12.06 -2.52 -19.18
C PRO A 259 -13.50 -2.67 -19.69
N ASP A 260 -13.80 -2.14 -20.88
CA ASP A 260 -15.08 -2.39 -21.56
C ASP A 260 -15.34 -3.90 -21.64
N GLY A 261 -16.40 -4.37 -20.97
CA GLY A 261 -16.84 -5.76 -21.05
C GLY A 261 -16.77 -6.61 -19.77
N GLY A 262 -16.53 -6.01 -18.60
CA GLY A 262 -16.79 -6.65 -17.31
C GLY A 262 -15.52 -7.10 -16.56
N PHE A 263 -15.51 -6.81 -15.26
CA PHE A 263 -14.60 -7.28 -14.21
C PHE A 263 -13.34 -8.03 -14.69
N ALA A 264 -12.25 -7.30 -14.99
CA ALA A 264 -10.93 -7.90 -14.83
C ALA A 264 -10.72 -8.14 -13.33
N LYS A 265 -11.09 -9.34 -12.82
CA LYS A 265 -10.85 -9.70 -11.42
C LYS A 265 -9.38 -9.59 -11.02
N SER A 266 -8.48 -9.59 -12.00
CA SER A 266 -7.02 -9.47 -11.86
C SER A 266 -6.51 -8.04 -11.76
N GLY A 267 -7.35 -7.01 -11.87
CA GLY A 267 -7.00 -5.62 -11.50
C GLY A 267 -7.30 -4.56 -12.56
N TYR A 268 -6.49 -3.50 -12.62
CA TYR A 268 -6.78 -2.27 -13.37
C TYR A 268 -5.65 -1.87 -14.34
N TYR A 269 -5.98 -1.15 -15.41
CA TYR A 269 -5.01 -0.34 -16.13
C TYR A 269 -5.51 1.11 -16.18
N HIS A 270 -4.62 2.08 -15.98
CA HIS A 270 -4.95 3.51 -15.94
C HIS A 270 -4.14 4.26 -16.98
N GLU A 271 -4.77 5.21 -17.68
CA GLU A 271 -4.04 6.12 -18.57
C GLU A 271 -3.26 7.16 -17.76
N ILE A 272 -1.99 7.37 -18.10
CA ILE A 272 -1.15 8.40 -17.51
C ILE A 272 -0.68 9.44 -18.55
N SER A 273 -0.33 10.64 -18.09
CA SER A 273 -0.06 11.82 -18.91
C SER A 273 1.32 11.88 -19.55
N ALA A 274 2.22 11.01 -19.13
CA ALA A 274 3.57 10.87 -19.66
C ALA A 274 4.14 9.51 -19.24
N PRO A 275 5.22 9.02 -19.87
CA PRO A 275 5.97 7.87 -19.39
C PRO A 275 6.42 8.05 -17.92
N LEU A 276 6.24 7.03 -17.09
CA LEU A 276 6.79 6.98 -15.75
C LEU A 276 8.27 6.58 -15.83
N LEU A 277 9.16 7.42 -15.32
CA LEU A 277 10.62 7.24 -15.48
C LEU A 277 11.32 7.01 -14.14
N PHE A 278 12.17 5.99 -14.09
CA PHE A 278 13.09 5.76 -12.99
C PHE A 278 14.47 6.28 -13.40
N THR A 279 14.84 7.47 -12.91
CA THR A 279 16.03 8.22 -13.33
C THR A 279 16.98 8.47 -12.15
N GLU A 280 18.24 8.84 -12.43
CA GLU A 280 19.19 9.24 -11.38
C GLU A 280 18.69 10.44 -10.59
N ALA A 281 18.00 11.38 -11.26
CA ALA A 281 17.40 12.53 -10.61
C ALA A 281 16.32 12.12 -9.60
N LEU A 282 15.49 11.13 -9.94
CA LEU A 282 14.48 10.61 -9.01
C LEU A 282 15.13 9.89 -7.82
N VAL A 283 16.16 9.08 -8.06
CA VAL A 283 16.92 8.43 -6.98
C VAL A 283 17.55 9.48 -6.05
N ALA A 284 18.15 10.54 -6.61
CA ALA A 284 18.74 11.62 -5.83
C ALA A 284 17.68 12.38 -5.01
N ASP A 285 16.53 12.67 -5.60
CA ASP A 285 15.39 13.33 -4.94
C ASP A 285 14.89 12.49 -3.74
N LEU A 286 14.57 11.20 -3.95
CA LEU A 286 14.17 10.26 -2.89
C LEU A 286 15.22 10.16 -1.77
N SER A 287 16.51 10.22 -2.12
CA SER A 287 17.62 10.16 -1.15
C SER A 287 17.82 11.46 -0.36
N SER A 288 17.20 12.56 -0.79
CA SER A 288 17.39 13.90 -0.25
C SER A 288 16.25 14.40 0.64
N LYS A 289 15.25 13.55 0.90
CA LYS A 289 14.06 13.88 1.71
C LYS A 289 13.74 12.79 2.73
N ARG A 290 12.92 13.15 3.72
CA ARG A 290 12.33 12.19 4.64
C ARG A 290 11.32 11.33 3.91
N LEU A 291 11.50 10.02 3.95
CA LEU A 291 10.51 9.05 3.52
C LEU A 291 9.70 8.60 4.73
N ARG A 292 8.54 9.22 4.97
CA ARG A 292 7.55 8.70 5.92
C ARG A 292 6.60 7.78 5.17
N MET A 293 6.55 6.52 5.56
CA MET A 293 5.77 5.52 4.87
C MET A 293 4.84 4.82 5.84
N ASP A 294 3.54 4.84 5.53
CA ASP A 294 2.55 4.01 6.19
C ASP A 294 2.89 2.53 5.97
N ILE A 295 2.94 1.74 7.04
CA ILE A 295 3.41 0.35 6.96
C ILE A 295 2.41 -0.53 6.19
N ALA A 296 1.11 -0.20 6.20
CA ALA A 296 0.12 -0.95 5.44
C ALA A 296 0.33 -0.79 3.91
N SER A 297 0.98 0.29 3.47
CA SER A 297 1.34 0.50 2.05
C SER A 297 2.36 -0.52 1.53
N PHE A 298 3.11 -1.18 2.41
CA PHE A 298 4.17 -2.12 2.02
C PHE A 298 3.61 -3.39 1.40
N PHE A 299 2.38 -3.76 1.76
CA PHE A 299 1.85 -5.11 1.55
C PHE A 299 0.74 -5.13 0.49
N PRO A 300 1.03 -5.65 -0.72
CA PRO A 300 0.08 -5.72 -1.83
C PRO A 300 -1.20 -6.48 -1.49
N GLU A 301 -1.14 -7.46 -0.58
CA GLU A 301 -2.32 -8.23 -0.17
C GLU A 301 -3.39 -7.36 0.51
N LEU A 302 -3.01 -6.32 1.26
CA LEU A 302 -3.99 -5.43 1.92
C LEU A 302 -4.75 -4.57 0.90
N ALA A 303 -4.06 -4.13 -0.16
CA ALA A 303 -4.69 -3.40 -1.26
C ALA A 303 -5.54 -4.36 -2.13
N SER A 304 -4.98 -5.50 -2.55
CA SER A 304 -5.63 -6.45 -3.45
C SER A 304 -6.88 -7.11 -2.88
N ASN A 305 -6.94 -7.24 -1.55
CA ASN A 305 -8.11 -7.76 -0.86
C ASN A 305 -9.08 -6.65 -0.40
N ASN A 306 -8.86 -5.41 -0.85
CA ASN A 306 -9.67 -4.24 -0.50
C ASN A 306 -9.82 -4.07 1.01
N MET A 307 -8.74 -4.31 1.77
CA MET A 307 -8.71 -4.11 3.22
C MET A 307 -8.31 -2.68 3.55
N ARG A 308 -7.23 -2.18 2.91
CA ARG A 308 -6.64 -0.86 3.17
C ARG A 308 -7.37 0.27 2.44
N GLY A 309 -7.61 1.39 3.13
CA GLY A 309 -8.19 2.61 2.56
C GLY A 309 -9.73 2.69 2.62
N ASN A 310 -10.37 1.88 3.47
CA ASN A 310 -11.83 1.88 3.63
C ASN A 310 -12.30 2.87 4.70
N ASN A 311 -13.28 3.71 4.32
CA ASN A 311 -14.12 4.60 5.13
C ASN A 311 -13.52 5.16 6.45
N PRO A 312 -12.65 6.17 6.35
CA PRO A 312 -11.97 6.74 7.51
C PRO A 312 -12.85 7.63 8.38
N THR A 313 -14.08 7.95 7.94
CA THR A 313 -15.02 8.84 8.66
C THR A 313 -15.90 8.10 9.67
N ALA A 314 -15.79 6.77 9.72
CA ALA A 314 -16.63 5.95 10.56
C ALA A 314 -16.37 6.22 12.05
N VAL A 315 -17.43 6.59 12.76
CA VAL A 315 -17.47 6.64 14.23
C VAL A 315 -17.21 5.25 14.78
N ALA A 316 -16.43 5.15 15.87
CA ALA A 316 -16.16 3.90 16.57
C ALA A 316 -17.42 3.06 16.82
N GLY A 317 -17.33 1.75 16.59
CA GLY A 317 -18.38 0.79 16.92
C GLY A 317 -19.53 0.67 15.92
N VAL A 318 -19.49 1.35 14.76
CA VAL A 318 -20.50 1.16 13.71
C VAL A 318 -20.15 -0.03 12.83
N TYR A 319 -20.87 -1.15 13.04
CA TYR A 319 -20.73 -2.37 12.25
C TYR A 319 -20.88 -2.09 10.74
N GLY A 320 -19.97 -2.63 9.94
CA GLY A 320 -19.97 -2.49 8.48
C GLY A 320 -19.41 -1.16 7.95
N LYS A 321 -18.79 -0.33 8.80
CA LYS A 321 -18.15 0.93 8.37
C LYS A 321 -16.64 0.99 8.61
N THR A 322 -16.14 0.37 9.67
CA THR A 322 -14.70 0.10 9.89
C THR A 322 -14.51 -1.41 9.97
N HIS A 323 -13.37 -1.91 9.50
CA HIS A 323 -13.06 -3.34 9.45
C HIS A 323 -11.76 -3.63 10.21
N ALA A 324 -11.71 -4.77 10.89
CA ALA A 324 -10.47 -5.31 11.45
C ALA A 324 -10.36 -6.76 11.01
N TYR A 325 -9.21 -7.14 10.44
CA TYR A 325 -8.99 -8.46 9.88
C TYR A 325 -7.98 -9.21 10.72
N LEU A 326 -8.39 -10.28 11.39
CA LEU A 326 -7.45 -11.22 11.99
C LEU A 326 -6.80 -12.02 10.84
N LEU A 327 -5.55 -11.70 10.54
CA LEU A 327 -4.81 -12.26 9.42
C LEU A 327 -4.13 -13.57 9.85
N PRO A 328 -4.35 -14.68 9.12
CA PRO A 328 -3.61 -15.92 9.33
C PRO A 328 -2.10 -15.71 9.16
N ASN A 329 -1.30 -16.55 9.83
CA ASN A 329 0.14 -16.54 9.62
C ASN A 329 0.41 -16.84 8.13
N ASN A 330 1.37 -16.12 7.53
CA ASN A 330 1.70 -16.17 6.10
C ASN A 330 0.66 -15.57 5.14
N TYR A 331 -0.42 -14.92 5.62
CA TYR A 331 -1.35 -14.19 4.76
C TYR A 331 -0.68 -13.01 4.05
N ILE A 332 0.27 -12.36 4.72
CA ILE A 332 1.14 -11.33 4.16
C ILE A 332 2.51 -11.96 3.91
N LYS A 333 2.96 -11.98 2.65
CA LYS A 333 4.21 -12.66 2.23
C LYS A 333 5.45 -12.12 2.94
N ASP A 334 5.51 -10.81 3.13
CA ASP A 334 6.69 -10.09 3.61
C ASP A 334 6.65 -9.78 5.13
N ILE A 335 5.77 -10.47 5.86
CA ILE A 335 5.74 -10.49 7.33
C ILE A 335 5.94 -11.91 7.82
N SER A 336 6.99 -12.13 8.61
CA SER A 336 7.23 -13.36 9.34
C SER A 336 6.84 -13.19 10.80
N LEU A 337 6.03 -14.13 11.30
CA LEU A 337 5.56 -14.18 12.69
C LEU A 337 6.09 -15.46 13.33
N SER A 338 6.50 -15.40 14.59
CA SER A 338 6.87 -16.58 15.36
C SER A 338 6.03 -16.74 16.63
N GLY A 339 6.09 -17.93 17.24
CA GLY A 339 5.32 -18.26 18.43
C GLY A 339 3.80 -18.16 18.22
N ASN A 340 3.10 -17.70 19.27
CA ASN A 340 1.64 -17.50 19.25
C ASN A 340 1.25 -16.06 18.85
N THR A 341 2.10 -15.38 18.08
CA THR A 341 1.82 -14.03 17.59
C THR A 341 0.55 -14.03 16.75
N ARG A 342 -0.37 -13.12 17.06
CA ARG A 342 -1.55 -12.83 16.25
C ARG A 342 -1.33 -11.51 15.53
N MET A 343 -1.68 -11.44 14.26
CA MET A 343 -1.61 -10.23 13.46
C MET A 343 -3.02 -9.84 13.03
N THR A 344 -3.37 -8.59 13.27
CA THR A 344 -4.62 -7.99 12.85
C THR A 344 -4.26 -6.74 12.04
N TYR A 345 -4.85 -6.58 10.86
CA TYR A 345 -4.88 -5.27 10.21
C TYR A 345 -6.16 -4.56 10.64
N ILE A 346 -6.02 -3.40 11.27
CA ILE A 346 -7.14 -2.59 11.73
C ILE A 346 -7.29 -1.44 10.74
N GLY A 347 -8.38 -1.44 9.97
CA GLY A 347 -8.64 -0.42 8.97
C GLY A 347 -9.03 0.92 9.58
N ALA A 348 -9.03 1.95 8.73
CA ALA A 348 -9.13 3.33 9.16
C ALA A 348 -10.36 3.62 10.03
N CYS A 349 -10.17 4.35 11.14
CA CYS A 349 -11.26 4.71 12.06
C CYS A 349 -11.07 6.09 12.69
N ALA A 350 -12.16 6.81 12.95
CA ALA A 350 -12.14 8.12 13.61
C ALA A 350 -11.54 8.11 15.04
N ALA A 351 -11.44 6.93 15.65
CA ALA A 351 -11.05 6.75 17.05
C ALA A 351 -9.56 6.52 17.28
N TYR A 352 -8.78 6.37 16.21
CA TYR A 352 -7.34 6.12 16.32
C TYR A 352 -6.53 7.38 16.10
N GLU A 353 -5.39 7.50 16.77
CA GLU A 353 -4.42 8.58 16.56
C GLU A 353 -3.24 8.04 15.72
N ASP A 354 -3.58 7.50 14.55
CA ASP A 354 -2.65 6.87 13.60
C ASP A 354 -2.53 7.76 12.37
N TYR A 355 -1.42 7.67 11.64
CA TYR A 355 -1.10 8.58 10.54
C TYR A 355 -2.23 8.61 9.50
N GLN A 356 -2.62 7.45 8.96
CA GLN A 356 -3.75 7.33 8.03
C GLN A 356 -5.03 6.81 8.69
N GLY A 357 -5.00 6.68 10.02
CA GLY A 357 -6.11 6.22 10.84
C GLY A 357 -6.23 4.70 10.94
N ASP A 358 -5.31 3.94 10.34
CA ASP A 358 -5.19 2.48 10.37
C ASP A 358 -3.86 2.02 10.98
N GLU A 359 -3.78 0.74 11.38
CA GLU A 359 -2.55 0.18 11.94
C GLU A 359 -2.40 -1.33 11.67
N LEU A 360 -1.15 -1.78 11.60
CA LEU A 360 -0.83 -3.19 11.83
C LEU A 360 -0.66 -3.45 13.32
N TYR A 361 -1.39 -4.45 13.78
CA TYR A 361 -1.58 -4.66 15.20
C TYR A 361 -1.28 -6.12 15.55
N PHE A 362 -0.33 -6.32 16.47
CA PHE A 362 0.16 -7.63 16.87
C PHE A 362 -0.14 -7.92 18.33
N ARG A 363 -0.49 -9.18 18.63
CA ARG A 363 -0.85 -9.63 19.98
C ARG A 363 -0.19 -10.92 20.40
N GLY A 364 -0.09 -11.08 21.73
CA GLY A 364 0.57 -12.22 22.37
C GLY A 364 2.05 -11.97 22.59
N PRO A 365 2.85 -13.02 22.82
CA PRO A 365 4.31 -12.92 22.94
C PRO A 365 4.91 -12.66 21.55
N TYR A 366 4.68 -11.46 21.02
CA TYR A 366 4.93 -11.15 19.63
C TYR A 366 6.42 -11.18 19.30
N ASP A 367 6.72 -11.71 18.13
CA ASP A 367 8.02 -11.63 17.50
C ASP A 367 7.78 -11.57 16.00
N VAL A 368 7.94 -10.36 15.47
CA VAL A 368 7.50 -9.96 14.13
C VAL A 368 8.72 -9.49 13.38
N THR A 369 8.94 -10.01 12.18
CA THR A 369 9.89 -9.46 11.21
C THR A 369 9.11 -9.02 9.98
N LEU A 370 9.20 -7.74 9.62
CA LEU A 370 8.66 -7.22 8.38
C LEU A 370 9.78 -6.80 7.44
N LYS A 371 9.50 -6.85 6.14
CA LYS A 371 10.34 -6.27 5.10
C LYS A 371 9.80 -4.89 4.72
N THR A 372 10.69 -3.90 4.63
CA THR A 372 10.33 -2.54 4.21
C THR A 372 10.16 -2.48 2.70
N LEU A 373 9.59 -1.39 2.20
CA LEU A 373 9.81 -1.00 0.81
C LEU A 373 11.32 -0.77 0.53
N PRO A 374 11.76 -0.82 -0.74
CA PRO A 374 13.13 -0.49 -1.09
C PRO A 374 13.52 0.91 -0.65
N ILE A 375 14.66 1.07 0.02
CA ILE A 375 15.18 2.35 0.47
C ILE A 375 16.37 2.73 -0.41
N PRO A 376 16.44 3.97 -0.93
CA PRO A 376 17.60 4.43 -1.70
C PRO A 376 18.92 4.33 -0.91
N PRO A 377 20.07 4.26 -1.59
CA PRO A 377 21.37 4.34 -0.93
C PRO A 377 21.53 5.68 -0.19
N GLY A 378 22.06 5.63 1.02
CA GLY A 378 22.25 6.82 1.84
C GLY A 378 22.50 6.48 3.30
N THR A 379 22.67 7.53 4.12
CA THR A 379 22.74 7.38 5.58
C THR A 379 21.50 8.01 6.20
N TYR A 380 20.74 7.21 6.93
CA TYR A 380 19.43 7.57 7.46
C TYR A 380 19.36 7.38 8.96
N GLU A 381 18.73 8.32 9.66
CA GLU A 381 18.12 8.01 10.95
C GLU A 381 16.78 7.32 10.68
N VAL A 382 16.66 6.07 11.15
CA VAL A 382 15.45 5.26 10.99
C VAL A 382 14.61 5.39 12.25
N ARG A 383 13.32 5.66 12.07
CA ARG A 383 12.36 5.87 13.17
C ARG A 383 11.11 5.05 12.95
N MET A 384 10.44 4.76 14.05
CA MET A 384 9.17 4.07 14.07
C MET A 384 8.18 4.84 14.93
N SER A 385 6.96 5.01 14.45
CA SER A 385 5.87 5.52 15.27
C SER A 385 5.47 4.49 16.32
N HIS A 386 5.07 4.95 17.50
CA HIS A 386 4.36 4.08 18.43
C HIS A 386 3.41 4.88 19.31
N GLN A 387 2.28 4.25 19.62
CA GLN A 387 1.35 4.74 20.62
C GLN A 387 1.55 4.00 21.95
N PRO A 388 2.06 4.66 23.00
CA PRO A 388 2.23 4.03 24.29
C PRO A 388 0.90 3.75 24.98
N THR A 389 0.74 2.52 25.46
CA THR A 389 -0.39 2.09 26.29
C THR A 389 0.08 1.09 27.34
N ALA A 390 -0.70 0.90 28.40
CA ALA A 390 -0.41 -0.10 29.44
C ALA A 390 -0.39 -1.55 28.91
N TYR A 391 -0.90 -1.79 27.70
CA TYR A 391 -0.93 -3.10 27.04
C TYR A 391 0.34 -3.41 26.24
N ARG A 392 1.21 -2.42 26.02
CA ARG A 392 2.51 -2.62 25.36
C ARG A 392 3.53 -3.24 26.33
N GLY A 393 4.64 -3.73 25.77
CA GLY A 393 5.69 -4.41 26.53
C GLY A 393 7.06 -3.75 26.34
N LYS A 394 8.06 -4.39 26.93
CA LYS A 394 9.45 -4.14 26.58
C LYS A 394 9.85 -4.99 25.37
N VAL A 395 10.59 -4.39 24.45
CA VAL A 395 10.95 -5.00 23.17
C VAL A 395 12.45 -4.91 22.90
N LEU A 396 12.95 -5.86 22.12
CA LEU A 396 14.19 -5.75 21.38
C LEU A 396 13.88 -5.45 19.91
N MET A 397 14.70 -4.62 19.28
CA MET A 397 14.59 -4.28 17.87
C MET A 397 15.80 -4.83 17.12
N TYR A 398 15.62 -5.21 15.87
CA TYR A 398 16.69 -5.62 14.97
C TYR A 398 16.50 -5.00 13.59
N VAL A 399 17.60 -4.58 12.97
CA VAL A 399 17.63 -4.15 11.57
C VAL A 399 18.58 -5.08 10.82
N ASP A 400 18.10 -5.68 9.74
CA ASP A 400 18.85 -6.66 8.94
C ASP A 400 19.44 -7.82 9.78
N GLY A 401 18.64 -8.29 10.74
CA GLY A 401 18.99 -9.38 11.65
C GLY A 401 19.96 -9.00 12.78
N VAL A 402 20.44 -7.75 12.84
CA VAL A 402 21.34 -7.25 13.88
C VAL A 402 20.55 -6.52 14.95
N GLN A 403 20.72 -6.88 16.22
CA GLN A 403 20.06 -6.19 17.33
C GLN A 403 20.52 -4.74 17.40
N VAL A 404 19.59 -3.82 17.59
CA VAL A 404 19.86 -2.39 17.68
C VAL A 404 19.50 -1.88 19.08
N GLY A 405 20.50 -1.30 19.75
CA GLY A 405 20.35 -0.74 21.09
C GLY A 405 19.96 -1.74 22.18
N ASP A 406 19.58 -1.18 23.32
CA ASP A 406 19.04 -1.90 24.46
C ASP A 406 17.52 -2.06 24.36
N THR A 407 16.96 -2.86 25.27
CA THR A 407 15.52 -3.05 25.42
C THR A 407 14.75 -1.73 25.56
N VAL A 408 13.74 -1.52 24.71
CA VAL A 408 12.87 -0.33 24.72
C VAL A 408 11.54 -0.65 25.39
N ASP A 409 11.04 0.21 26.26
CA ASP A 409 9.74 0.07 26.92
C ASP A 409 8.66 0.88 26.21
N LEU A 410 7.86 0.20 25.37
CA LEU A 410 6.83 0.86 24.56
C LEU A 410 5.56 1.19 25.35
N SER A 411 5.47 0.81 26.63
CA SER A 411 4.30 1.07 27.48
C SER A 411 4.33 2.43 28.17
N LEU A 412 5.48 3.10 28.18
CA LEU A 412 5.66 4.36 28.87
C LEU A 412 5.01 5.49 28.08
N LEU A 413 4.01 6.14 28.67
CA LEU A 413 3.45 7.39 28.15
C LEU A 413 4.54 8.45 28.03
N ALA A 414 4.39 9.37 27.08
CA ALA A 414 5.41 10.38 26.78
C ALA A 414 5.86 11.21 28.00
N LYS A 415 4.93 11.55 28.90
CA LYS A 415 5.20 12.31 30.12
C LYS A 415 6.00 11.56 31.19
N ASN A 416 6.29 10.27 31.00
CA ASN A 416 7.13 9.53 31.94
C ASN A 416 8.49 10.24 32.08
N PRO A 417 9.02 10.47 33.30
CA PRO A 417 10.27 11.21 33.50
C PRO A 417 11.48 10.66 32.73
N SER A 418 11.51 9.35 32.48
CA SER A 418 12.56 8.72 31.67
C SER A 418 12.55 9.22 30.22
N ILE A 419 11.37 9.45 29.63
CA ILE A 419 11.18 10.07 28.32
C ILE A 419 11.30 11.59 28.45
N GLY A 420 10.47 12.21 29.30
CA GLY A 420 10.54 13.64 29.61
C GLY A 420 9.92 14.53 28.53
N TRP A 421 8.88 14.04 27.85
CA TRP A 421 8.10 14.85 26.93
C TRP A 421 7.32 15.93 27.69
N GLU A 422 7.34 17.14 27.16
CA GLU A 422 6.52 18.26 27.63
C GLU A 422 5.57 18.69 26.52
N THR A 423 4.34 19.05 26.89
CA THR A 423 3.37 19.60 25.94
C THR A 423 3.90 20.92 25.40
N PRO A 424 4.10 21.08 24.07
CA PRO A 424 4.42 22.38 23.49
C PRO A 424 3.45 23.47 23.98
N GLY A 425 3.98 24.63 24.32
CA GLY A 425 3.21 25.75 24.89
C GLY A 425 3.08 25.75 26.41
N SER A 426 3.31 24.62 27.10
CA SER A 426 3.20 24.53 28.56
C SER A 426 4.36 25.19 29.32
N ASN A 427 5.53 25.28 28.70
CA ASN A 427 6.73 25.89 29.27
C ASN A 427 6.95 27.29 28.68
N ILE A 428 6.86 28.33 29.52
CA ILE A 428 7.01 29.73 29.09
C ILE A 428 8.39 30.03 28.47
N ASN A 429 9.44 29.28 28.88
CA ASN A 429 10.81 29.44 28.41
C ASN A 429 11.16 28.55 27.20
N ASP A 430 10.20 27.74 26.75
CA ASP A 430 10.27 26.87 25.57
C ASP A 430 8.88 26.70 24.94
N ARG A 431 8.25 27.82 24.59
CA ARG A 431 6.84 27.84 24.17
C ARG A 431 6.57 26.98 22.93
N ASN A 432 7.55 26.81 22.03
CA ASN A 432 7.42 25.95 20.85
C ASN A 432 7.85 24.50 21.10
N GLY A 433 8.46 24.22 22.27
CA GLY A 433 8.92 22.89 22.65
C GLY A 433 10.24 22.45 22.01
N PHE A 434 11.02 23.35 21.42
CA PHE A 434 12.25 23.02 20.67
C PHE A 434 13.39 22.54 21.57
N LYS A 435 13.52 23.10 22.79
CA LYS A 435 14.50 22.60 23.75
C LYS A 435 14.09 21.22 24.24
N ASN A 436 12.81 21.00 24.49
CA ASN A 436 12.29 19.69 24.84
C ASN A 436 12.45 18.68 23.69
N ASP A 437 12.26 19.06 22.43
CA ASP A 437 12.54 18.21 21.26
C ASP A 437 14.01 17.77 21.22
N SER A 438 14.93 18.73 21.42
CA SER A 438 16.36 18.44 21.49
C SER A 438 16.69 17.44 22.61
N LEU A 439 16.08 17.61 23.79
CA LEU A 439 16.25 16.69 24.92
C LEU A 439 15.68 15.30 24.62
N LEU A 440 14.47 15.22 24.05
CA LEU A 440 13.86 13.94 23.68
C LEU A 440 14.76 13.16 22.72
N ARG A 441 15.36 13.85 21.75
CA ARG A 441 16.27 13.23 20.78
C ARG A 441 17.47 12.56 21.45
N THR A 442 18.08 13.20 22.46
CA THR A 442 19.19 12.60 23.22
C THR A 442 18.80 11.31 23.95
N LYS A 443 17.50 11.09 24.15
CA LYS A 443 16.93 9.88 24.77
C LYS A 443 16.39 8.88 23.74
N GLY A 444 16.55 9.17 22.45
CA GLY A 444 16.07 8.35 21.35
C GLY A 444 14.57 8.49 21.06
N TYR A 445 13.95 9.61 21.42
CA TYR A 445 12.53 9.89 21.16
C TYR A 445 12.35 11.19 20.39
N LEU A 446 11.27 11.27 19.61
CA LEU A 446 10.71 12.53 19.13
C LEU A 446 9.22 12.55 19.48
N LYS A 447 8.63 13.74 19.48
CA LYS A 447 7.16 13.88 19.53
C LYS A 447 6.54 13.28 18.28
N GLY A 448 5.26 12.93 18.36
CA GLY A 448 4.46 12.66 17.17
C GLY A 448 4.50 13.81 16.16
N PRO A 449 4.09 13.59 14.92
CA PRO A 449 4.09 14.61 13.88
C PRO A 449 2.91 15.56 14.03
N SER A 450 3.04 16.81 13.58
CA SER A 450 1.90 17.74 13.59
C SER A 450 0.92 17.54 12.42
N SER A 451 1.23 16.65 11.47
CA SER A 451 0.45 16.47 10.24
C SER A 451 -0.90 15.76 10.41
N PHE A 452 -1.14 15.10 11.54
CA PHE A 452 -2.37 14.35 11.76
C PHE A 452 -2.87 14.39 13.22
N TYR A 453 -4.12 13.97 13.42
CA TYR A 453 -4.78 13.96 14.73
C TYR A 453 -5.93 12.95 14.78
N CYS A 454 -6.29 12.51 16.00
CA CYS A 454 -7.51 11.74 16.24
C CYS A 454 -8.73 12.65 16.28
N PHE A 455 -9.42 12.82 15.14
CA PHE A 455 -10.55 13.76 15.05
C PHE A 455 -11.80 13.33 15.83
N GLY A 456 -11.94 12.04 16.16
CA GLY A 456 -13.02 11.58 17.01
C GLY A 456 -12.80 11.80 18.50
N HIS A 457 -11.57 12.15 18.92
CA HIS A 457 -11.19 12.34 20.33
C HIS A 457 -11.55 11.16 21.25
N TRP A 458 -11.37 9.93 20.74
CA TRP A 458 -11.64 8.70 21.48
C TRP A 458 -10.44 8.31 22.36
N TYR A 459 -10.66 7.39 23.29
CA TYR A 459 -9.61 6.80 24.15
C TYR A 459 -8.77 7.82 24.96
N GLY A 460 -9.25 9.05 25.10
CA GLY A 460 -8.55 10.14 25.79
C GLY A 460 -7.59 10.93 24.91
N TYR A 461 -7.59 10.72 23.59
CA TYR A 461 -6.82 11.47 22.60
C TYR A 461 -7.44 12.86 22.39
N ASN A 462 -7.28 13.74 23.38
CA ASN A 462 -7.81 15.12 23.37
C ASN A 462 -6.73 16.14 22.99
N ALA A 463 -5.91 15.83 21.98
CA ALA A 463 -4.86 16.70 21.49
C ALA A 463 -5.23 17.26 20.11
N ASP A 464 -4.81 18.50 19.82
CA ASP A 464 -5.09 19.11 18.51
C ASP A 464 -4.31 18.43 17.37
N ASN A 465 -3.21 17.73 17.70
CA ASN A 465 -2.45 16.87 16.78
C ASN A 465 -1.56 15.89 17.55
N ALA A 466 -1.01 14.91 16.82
CA ALA A 466 -0.16 13.87 17.40
C ALA A 466 1.10 14.42 18.08
N ARG A 467 1.65 15.56 17.61
CA ARG A 467 2.75 16.26 18.30
C ARG A 467 2.38 16.74 19.71
N LEU A 468 1.14 17.14 19.93
CA LEU A 468 0.62 17.57 21.23
C LEU A 468 0.10 16.41 22.08
N SER A 469 0.08 15.19 21.54
CA SER A 469 -0.40 14.01 22.24
C SER A 469 0.70 13.32 23.04
N GLN A 470 0.42 13.03 24.31
CA GLN A 470 1.27 12.16 25.12
C GLN A 470 1.16 10.67 24.75
N HIS A 471 0.25 10.36 23.83
CA HIS A 471 -0.04 9.02 23.32
C HIS A 471 0.54 8.79 21.92
N ASN A 472 1.33 9.72 21.39
CA ASN A 472 2.01 9.53 20.11
C ASN A 472 3.49 9.94 20.23
N LEU A 473 4.38 9.00 19.94
CA LEU A 473 5.82 9.19 19.95
C LEU A 473 6.43 8.58 18.70
N ARG A 474 7.59 9.12 18.31
CA ARG A 474 8.49 8.46 17.36
C ARG A 474 9.71 7.95 18.12
N ARG A 475 10.02 6.67 17.98
CA ARG A 475 11.24 6.06 18.52
C ARG A 475 12.33 6.11 17.46
N ILE A 476 13.49 6.67 17.81
CA ILE A 476 14.70 6.51 17.00
C ILE A 476 15.18 5.07 17.19
N ILE A 477 15.20 4.31 16.10
CA ILE A 477 15.74 2.95 16.07
C ILE A 477 17.27 3.01 16.03
N GLY A 478 17.81 3.88 15.16
CA GLY A 478 19.24 4.10 15.02
C GLY A 478 19.59 4.85 13.74
N THR A 479 20.87 4.98 13.47
CA THR A 479 21.41 5.53 12.23
C THR A 479 22.10 4.44 11.44
N PHE A 480 21.73 4.28 10.16
CA PHE A 480 22.19 3.21 9.30
C PHE A 480 22.66 3.77 7.96
N THR A 481 23.70 3.17 7.40
CA THR A 481 24.16 3.46 6.03
C THR A 481 23.78 2.29 5.14
N PHE A 482 22.92 2.55 4.16
CA PHE A 482 22.51 1.59 3.13
C PHE A 482 23.29 1.90 1.85
N THR A 483 23.94 0.87 1.28
CA THR A 483 24.83 1.04 0.11
C THR A 483 24.15 0.71 -1.21
N GLU A 484 22.96 0.13 -1.17
CA GLU A 484 22.22 -0.37 -2.34
C GLU A 484 20.76 0.07 -2.20
N PHE A 485 20.10 0.34 -3.32
CA PHE A 485 18.66 0.59 -3.33
C PHE A 485 17.96 -0.74 -3.10
N LYS A 486 17.56 -1.04 -1.86
CA LYS A 486 16.95 -2.34 -1.57
C LYS A 486 16.05 -2.31 -0.34
N PRO A 487 15.16 -3.30 -0.21
CA PRO A 487 14.38 -3.45 1.01
C PRO A 487 15.23 -3.97 2.16
N HIS A 488 14.88 -3.56 3.37
CA HIS A 488 15.52 -3.96 4.62
C HIS A 488 14.53 -4.71 5.52
N THR A 489 15.03 -5.37 6.56
CA THR A 489 14.18 -6.06 7.54
C THR A 489 14.18 -5.34 8.88
N LEU A 490 12.99 -5.17 9.45
CA LEU A 490 12.79 -4.70 10.82
C LEU A 490 12.13 -5.81 11.63
N ARG A 491 12.80 -6.25 12.69
CA ARG A 491 12.25 -7.23 13.64
C ARG A 491 12.01 -6.59 15.00
N ILE A 492 10.85 -6.85 15.58
CA ILE A 492 10.47 -6.40 16.92
C ILE A 492 10.04 -7.63 17.72
N GLN A 493 10.76 -7.87 18.81
CA GLN A 493 10.55 -9.01 19.69
C GLN A 493 10.14 -8.55 21.07
N CYS A 494 8.99 -9.00 21.55
CA CYS A 494 8.58 -8.80 22.94
C CYS A 494 9.48 -9.62 23.88
N VAL A 495 10.09 -8.96 24.86
CA VAL A 495 10.93 -9.61 25.88
C VAL A 495 10.34 -9.51 27.29
N LEU A 496 9.45 -8.55 27.53
CA LEU A 496 8.70 -8.48 28.77
C LEU A 496 7.31 -7.92 28.51
N SER A 497 6.29 -8.70 28.85
CA SER A 497 4.92 -8.22 28.88
C SER A 497 4.59 -7.50 30.19
N ARG A 498 3.73 -6.48 30.11
CA ARG A 498 3.12 -5.80 31.25
C ARG A 498 1.62 -6.05 31.40
N SER A 499 1.05 -6.87 30.53
CA SER A 499 -0.38 -7.14 30.49
C SER A 499 -0.63 -8.58 30.05
N SER A 500 -1.68 -9.21 30.60
CA SER A 500 -2.19 -10.49 30.08
C SER A 500 -2.59 -10.41 28.61
N ASP A 501 -2.82 -9.19 28.12
CA ASP A 501 -3.01 -8.87 26.71
C ASP A 501 -1.86 -8.01 26.18
N THR A 502 -0.80 -8.67 25.71
CA THR A 502 0.41 -7.99 25.22
C THR A 502 0.22 -7.56 23.78
N GLN A 503 0.46 -6.29 23.48
CA GLN A 503 0.14 -5.69 22.18
C GLN A 503 1.35 -4.95 21.60
N LEU A 504 1.43 -4.88 20.27
CA LEU A 504 2.32 -4.02 19.48
C LEU A 504 1.49 -3.37 18.37
N ALA A 505 1.69 -2.09 18.16
CA ALA A 505 1.10 -1.33 17.07
C ALA A 505 2.21 -0.78 16.20
N MET A 506 2.01 -0.85 14.90
CA MET A 506 2.93 -0.35 13.89
C MET A 506 2.09 0.40 12.85
N ASP A 507 2.33 1.71 12.76
CA ASP A 507 1.58 2.63 11.92
C ASP A 507 2.47 3.14 10.77
N TYR A 508 3.55 3.89 11.05
CA TYR A 508 4.51 4.31 10.00
C TYR A 508 5.98 4.15 10.41
N LEU A 509 6.83 4.05 9.38
CA LEU A 509 8.28 4.17 9.49
C LEU A 509 8.76 5.47 8.84
N GLU A 510 9.86 6.03 9.35
CA GLU A 510 10.55 7.15 8.73
C GLU A 510 12.00 6.79 8.43
N PHE A 511 12.44 7.13 7.22
CA PHE A 511 13.84 7.14 6.81
C PHE A 511 14.25 8.59 6.56
N VAL A 512 15.02 9.16 7.49
CA VAL A 512 15.40 10.58 7.42
C VAL A 512 16.89 10.70 7.10
N PRO A 513 17.27 11.24 5.92
CA PRO A 513 18.67 11.51 5.62
C PRO A 513 19.32 12.32 6.74
N VAL A 514 20.52 11.90 7.17
CA VAL A 514 21.19 12.53 8.32
C VAL A 514 21.49 14.02 8.11
N SER A 515 21.60 14.46 6.85
CA SER A 515 21.76 15.86 6.47
C SER A 515 20.54 16.74 6.77
N LEU A 516 19.35 16.15 6.97
CA LEU A 516 18.12 16.89 7.23
C LEU A 516 17.78 16.99 8.73
N LEU A 517 18.50 16.30 9.61
CA LEU A 517 18.07 16.14 11.01
C LEU A 517 17.94 17.46 11.78
N GLU A 518 18.67 18.50 11.36
CA GLU A 518 18.63 19.85 11.95
C GLU A 518 17.53 20.74 11.35
N THR A 519 17.11 20.46 10.12
CA THR A 519 16.18 21.30 9.34
C THR A 519 14.84 20.62 9.07
N GLU A 520 14.68 19.36 9.49
CA GLU A 520 13.45 18.62 9.35
C GLU A 520 12.30 19.34 10.04
N GLY A 521 11.16 19.40 9.36
CA GLY A 521 9.93 19.91 9.93
C GLY A 521 9.41 19.08 11.11
N ILE A 522 8.50 19.68 11.86
CA ILE A 522 7.81 19.03 12.99
C ILE A 522 6.57 18.23 12.54
N ASP A 523 6.24 18.33 11.25
CA ASP A 523 5.12 17.69 10.58
C ASP A 523 5.35 16.22 10.33
#